data_AF-A0A4S0IID2-F1
#
_entry.id   AF-A0A4S0IID2-F1
#
_cell.length_a   1.000
_cell.length_b   1.000
_cell.length_c   1.000
_cell.angle_alpha   90.00
_cell.angle_beta   90.00
_cell.angle_gamma   90.00
#
_symmetry.space_group_name_H-M   'P 1'
#
loop_
_entity.id
_entity.type
_entity.pdbx_description
1 polymer ?
#
loop_
_entity_poly.entity_id
_entity_poly.type
_entity_poly.pdbx_seq_one_letter_code
_entity_poly.pdbx_strand_id
1 'polypeptide(L)'
;MLIASLASASLFAVFTYIKPYLTDVSGLSTATVTWVLLLFGAGMTIGNIIGGRLADWKLMPTVIGTLLGMAVLFVVFAKLGAIATVAVGIVFLWGMLIFIVVP
;
A
#
# COMPACT_ATOMS: atom_id res chain seq x y z
N MET A 1 14.96 3.16 -12.25
CA MET A 1 15.71 2.75 -11.05
C MET A 1 15.49 3.69 -9.87
N LEU A 2 15.72 5.01 -9.99
CA LEU A 2 15.48 5.95 -8.88
C LEU A 2 14.06 5.88 -8.27
N ILE A 3 13.02 5.83 -9.11
CA ILE A 3 11.61 5.75 -8.65
C ILE A 3 11.39 4.47 -7.83
N ALA A 4 11.85 3.31 -8.32
CA ALA A 4 11.72 2.05 -7.61
C ALA A 4 12.49 2.04 -6.28
N SER A 5 13.72 2.57 -6.27
CA SER A 5 14.51 2.66 -5.02
C SER A 5 13.86 3.57 -3.98
N LEU A 6 13.32 4.72 -4.39
CA LEU A 6 12.59 5.63 -3.51
C LEU A 6 11.28 5.02 -3.02
N ALA A 7 10.53 4.34 -3.89
CA ALA A 7 9.31 3.63 -3.53
C ALA A 7 9.60 2.54 -2.48
N SER A 8 10.62 1.71 -2.70
CA SER A 8 11.04 0.69 -1.73
C SER A 8 11.51 1.28 -0.41
N ALA A 9 12.26 2.39 -0.41
CA ALA A 9 12.65 3.07 0.83
C ALA A 9 11.42 3.59 1.60
N SER A 10 10.45 4.17 0.90
CA SER A 10 9.21 4.65 1.50
C SER A 10 8.34 3.52 2.07
N LEU A 11 8.35 2.34 1.42
CA LEU A 11 7.63 1.15 1.88
C LEU A 11 8.06 0.79 3.29
N PHE A 12 9.37 0.67 3.54
CA PHE A 12 9.90 0.31 4.84
C PHE A 12 9.54 1.33 5.91
N ALA A 13 9.57 2.62 5.60
CA ALA A 13 9.19 3.68 6.54
C ALA A 13 7.75 3.51 7.03
N VAL A 14 6.79 3.27 6.13
CA VAL A 14 5.39 3.03 6.50
C VAL A 14 5.22 1.69 7.21
N PHE A 15 5.90 0.65 6.74
CA PHE A 15 5.81 -0.71 7.28
C PHE A 15 6.29 -0.80 8.73
N THR A 16 7.30 -0.02 9.13
CA THR A 16 7.77 0.06 10.52
C THR A 16 6.69 0.58 11.48
N TYR A 17 5.83 1.49 11.04
CA TYR A 17 4.82 2.13 11.89
C TYR A 17 3.40 1.59 11.67
N ILE A 18 3.19 0.66 10.73
CA ILE A 18 1.83 0.20 10.40
C ILE A 18 1.15 -0.51 11.57
N LYS A 19 1.88 -1.35 12.31
CA LYS A 19 1.35 -2.04 13.48
C LYS A 19 0.91 -1.08 14.59
N PRO A 20 1.79 -0.21 15.14
CA PRO A 20 1.37 0.72 16.19
C PRO A 20 0.28 1.68 15.70
N TYR A 21 0.27 2.06 14.42
CA TYR A 21 -0.84 2.84 13.87
C TYR A 21 -2.17 2.08 13.94
N LEU A 22 -2.20 0.84 13.45
CA LEU A 22 -3.43 0.03 13.43
C LEU A 22 -3.95 -0.26 14.84
N THR A 23 -3.08 -0.48 15.82
CA THR A 23 -3.49 -0.73 17.21
C THR A 23 -3.88 0.54 17.94
N ASP A 24 -3.04 1.57 17.88
CA ASP A 24 -3.14 2.72 18.79
C ASP A 24 -4.03 3.83 18.21
N VAL A 25 -4.14 3.91 16.87
CA VAL A 25 -4.96 4.92 16.17
C VAL A 25 -6.25 4.31 15.63
N SER A 26 -6.17 3.17 14.93
CA SER A 26 -7.36 2.53 14.35
C SER A 26 -8.11 1.62 15.34
N GLY A 27 -7.54 1.37 16.53
CA GLY A 27 -8.18 0.57 17.59
C GLY A 27 -8.30 -0.92 17.28
N LEU A 28 -7.52 -1.45 16.33
CA LEU A 28 -7.54 -2.87 15.98
C LEU A 28 -6.85 -3.70 17.06
N SER A 29 -7.39 -4.89 17.32
CA SER A 29 -6.71 -5.86 18.20
C SER A 29 -5.42 -6.36 17.55
N THR A 30 -4.43 -6.70 18.37
CA THR A 30 -3.15 -7.26 17.90
C THR A 30 -3.35 -8.52 17.03
N ALA A 31 -4.35 -9.35 17.34
CA ALA A 31 -4.67 -10.54 16.54
C ALA A 31 -5.20 -10.18 15.15
N THR A 32 -5.97 -9.10 15.03
CA THR A 32 -6.48 -8.63 13.74
C THR A 32 -5.37 -8.05 12.87
N VAL A 33 -4.36 -7.41 13.45
CA VAL A 33 -3.21 -6.87 12.69
C VAL A 33 -2.52 -7.95 11.85
N THR A 34 -2.37 -9.16 12.37
CA THR A 34 -1.80 -10.29 11.62
C THR A 34 -2.61 -10.59 10.35
N TRP A 35 -3.93 -10.59 10.44
CA TRP A 35 -4.81 -10.79 9.29
C TRP A 35 -4.72 -9.64 8.28
N VAL A 36 -4.56 -8.41 8.77
CA VAL A 36 -4.37 -7.23 7.91
C VAL A 36 -3.03 -7.30 7.16
N LEU A 37 -1.97 -7.78 7.81
CA LEU A 37 -0.68 -7.99 7.15
C LEU A 37 -0.71 -9.16 6.15
N LEU A 38 -1.53 -10.18 6.41
CA LEU A 38 -1.80 -11.24 5.44
C LEU A 38 -2.53 -10.68 4.21
N LEU A 39 -3.55 -9.84 4.42
CA LEU A 39 -4.23 -9.11 3.33
C LEU A 39 -3.25 -8.21 2.57
N PHE A 40 -2.37 -7.50 3.26
CA PHE A 40 -1.29 -6.73 2.62
C PHE A 40 -0.45 -7.62 1.71
N GLY A 41 -0.05 -8.82 2.16
CA GLY A 41 0.68 -9.81 1.35
C GLY A 41 -0.09 -10.26 0.10
N ALA A 42 -1.39 -10.51 0.24
CA ALA A 42 -2.26 -10.81 -0.90
C ALA A 42 -2.33 -9.61 -1.88
N GLY A 43 -2.44 -8.39 -1.35
CA GLY A 43 -2.40 -7.16 -2.13
C GLY A 43 -1.10 -7.03 -2.92
N MET A 44 0.06 -7.26 -2.30
CA MET A 44 1.36 -7.25 -2.98
C MET A 44 1.41 -8.24 -4.15
N THR A 45 0.88 -9.45 -3.94
CA THR A 45 0.86 -10.49 -4.98
C THR A 45 0.01 -10.06 -6.18
N ILE A 46 -1.18 -9.53 -5.93
CA ILE A 46 -2.07 -9.02 -6.98
C ILE A 46 -1.42 -7.82 -7.69
N GLY A 47 -0.82 -6.90 -6.91
CA GLY A 47 -0.12 -5.72 -7.40
C GLY A 47 1.00 -6.09 -8.36
N ASN A 48 1.81 -7.10 -8.04
CA ASN A 48 2.90 -7.55 -8.89
C ASN A 48 2.41 -8.11 -10.24
N ILE A 49 1.33 -8.91 -10.23
CA ILE A 49 0.74 -9.48 -11.45
C ILE A 49 0.16 -8.37 -12.35
N ILE A 50 -0.57 -7.43 -11.75
CA ILE A 50 -1.16 -6.29 -12.48
C ILE A 50 -0.07 -5.35 -12.97
N GLY A 51 0.94 -5.10 -12.14
CA GLY A 51 2.09 -4.24 -12.40
C GLY A 51 2.87 -4.70 -13.62
N GLY A 52 3.20 -6.00 -13.70
CA GLY A 52 3.86 -6.58 -14.88
C GLY A 52 3.07 -6.35 -16.16
N ARG A 53 1.76 -6.67 -16.15
CA ARG A 53 0.89 -6.48 -17.33
C ARG A 53 0.74 -5.02 -17.76
N LEU A 54 0.57 -4.10 -16.80
CA LEU A 54 0.41 -2.68 -17.08
C LEU A 54 1.73 -2.02 -17.50
N ALA A 55 2.85 -2.48 -16.97
CA ALA A 55 4.19 -2.04 -17.36
C ALA A 55 4.51 -2.47 -18.80
N ASP A 56 4.18 -3.71 -19.17
CA ASP A 56 4.32 -4.24 -20.52
C ASP A 56 3.48 -3.48 -21.55
N TRP A 57 2.30 -2.99 -21.15
CA TRP A 57 1.45 -2.18 -22.01
C TRP A 57 2.01 -0.76 -22.20
N LYS A 58 2.13 0.00 -21.10
CA LYS A 58 2.59 1.40 -21.11
C LYS A 58 3.23 1.78 -19.77
N LEU A 59 4.55 1.61 -19.67
CA LEU A 59 5.32 1.87 -18.45
C LEU A 59 5.07 3.25 -17.82
N MET A 60 5.25 4.34 -18.57
CA MET A 60 5.17 5.71 -18.01
C MET A 60 3.77 6.08 -17.49
N PRO A 61 2.67 5.87 -18.23
CA PRO A 61 1.32 6.05 -17.70
C PRO A 61 1.02 5.20 -16.46
N THR A 62 1.48 3.95 -16.41
CA THR A 62 1.29 3.05 -15.26
C THR A 62 1.97 3.59 -14.02
N VAL A 63 3.23 4.02 -14.13
CA VAL A 63 3.98 4.63 -13.02
C VAL A 63 3.28 5.90 -12.52
N ILE A 64 2.93 6.82 -13.41
CA ILE A 64 2.28 8.10 -13.03
C ILE A 64 0.92 7.83 -12.38
N GLY A 65 0.09 6.97 -12.98
CA GLY A 65 -1.23 6.63 -12.45
C GLY A 65 -1.15 5.99 -11.06
N THR A 66 -0.14 5.15 -10.84
CA THR A 66 0.04 4.48 -9.55
C THR A 66 0.57 5.42 -8.46
N LEU A 67 1.48 6.34 -8.80
CA LEU A 67 1.94 7.39 -7.90
C LEU A 67 0.80 8.34 -7.50
N LEU A 68 -0.05 8.73 -8.45
CA LEU A 68 -1.26 9.52 -8.17
C LEU A 68 -2.24 8.73 -7.28
N GLY A 69 -2.43 7.44 -7.56
CA GLY A 69 -3.23 6.54 -6.74
C GLY A 69 -2.72 6.45 -5.30
N MET A 70 -1.40 6.30 -5.11
CA MET A 70 -0.76 6.30 -3.79
C MET A 70 -0.93 7.64 -3.06
N ALA A 71 -0.78 8.76 -3.77
CA ALA A 71 -0.99 10.09 -3.18
C ALA A 71 -2.42 10.26 -2.67
N VAL A 72 -3.42 9.90 -3.47
CA VAL A 72 -4.84 9.94 -3.08
C VAL A 72 -5.09 9.00 -1.90
N LEU A 73 -4.57 7.78 -1.96
CA LEU A 73 -4.72 6.78 -0.90
C LEU A 73 -4.15 7.29 0.44
N PHE A 74 -2.98 7.92 0.45
CA PHE A 74 -2.43 8.50 1.67
C PHE A 74 -3.19 9.74 2.17
N VAL A 75 -3.74 10.56 1.29
CA VAL A 75 -4.63 11.67 1.70
C VAL A 75 -5.89 11.13 2.37
N VAL A 76 -6.47 10.06 1.84
CA VAL A 76 -7.63 9.38 2.46
C VAL A 76 -7.22 8.75 3.79
N PHE A 77 -6.05 8.10 3.87
CA PHE A 77 -5.53 7.52 5.10
C PHE A 77 -5.33 8.55 6.20
N ALA A 78 -4.78 9.72 5.87
CA ALA A 78 -4.56 10.80 6.81
C ALA A 78 -5.88 11.32 7.41
N LYS A 79 -7.00 11.27 6.67
CA LYS A 79 -8.31 11.76 7.13
C LYS A 79 -9.16 10.69 7.80
N LEU A 80 -9.12 9.46 7.31
CA LEU A 80 -10.05 8.39 7.67
C LEU A 80 -9.38 7.17 8.31
N GLY A 81 -8.06 7.16 8.49
CA GLY A 81 -7.29 6.02 8.99
C GLY A 81 -7.60 5.62 10.44
N ALA A 82 -8.26 6.48 11.21
CA ALA A 82 -8.79 6.11 12.54
C ALA A 82 -9.96 5.12 12.45
N ILE A 83 -10.65 5.02 11.31
CA ILE A 83 -11.74 4.07 11.10
C ILE A 83 -11.13 2.71 10.72
N ALA A 84 -11.27 1.71 11.60
CA ALA A 84 -10.65 0.39 11.43
C ALA A 84 -10.89 -0.24 10.04
N THR A 85 -12.13 -0.25 9.54
CA THR A 85 -12.47 -0.83 8.24
C THR A 85 -11.78 -0.11 7.08
N VAL A 86 -11.67 1.22 7.16
CA VAL A 86 -10.98 2.04 6.17
C VAL A 86 -9.48 1.77 6.22
N ALA A 87 -8.89 1.67 7.42
CA ALA A 87 -7.47 1.35 7.58
C ALA A 87 -7.12 -0.02 6.97
N VAL A 88 -7.95 -1.04 7.18
CA VAL A 88 -7.74 -2.37 6.56
C VAL A 88 -7.79 -2.29 5.03
N GLY A 89 -8.81 -1.62 4.48
CA GLY A 89 -8.94 -1.44 3.03
C GLY A 89 -7.75 -0.67 2.43
N ILE A 90 -7.29 0.36 3.12
CA ILE A 90 -6.12 1.15 2.70
C ILE A 90 -4.85 0.33 2.73
N VAL A 91 -4.61 -0.48 3.77
CA VAL A 91 -3.42 -1.35 3.84
C VAL A 91 -3.40 -2.34 2.69
N PHE A 92 -4.54 -2.96 2.37
CA PHE A 92 -4.66 -3.86 1.22
C PHE A 92 -4.33 -3.14 -0.11
N LEU A 93 -4.98 -2.00 -0.35
CA LEU A 93 -4.75 -1.21 -1.58
C LEU A 93 -3.33 -0.65 -1.67
N TRP A 94 -2.75 -0.26 -0.54
CA TRP A 94 -1.35 0.18 -0.47
C TRP A 94 -0.40 -0.94 -0.89
N GLY A 95 -0.61 -2.16 -0.40
CA GLY A 95 0.15 -3.34 -0.82
C GLY A 95 0.04 -3.61 -2.32
N MET A 96 -1.14 -3.43 -2.90
CA MET A 96 -1.30 -3.54 -4.36
C MET A 96 -0.53 -2.45 -5.10
N LEU A 97 -0.70 -1.17 -4.74
CA LEU A 97 -0.13 -0.05 -5.50
C LEU A 97 1.40 -0.01 -5.41
N ILE A 98 1.99 -0.30 -4.25
CA ILE A 98 3.44 -0.23 -4.07
C ILE A 98 4.18 -1.23 -4.96
N PHE A 99 3.59 -2.42 -5.20
CA PHE A 99 4.14 -3.44 -6.09
C PHE A 99 3.74 -3.28 -7.56
N ILE A 100 2.85 -2.33 -7.89
CA ILE A 100 2.64 -1.91 -9.29
C ILE A 100 3.73 -0.92 -9.72
N VAL A 101 4.20 -0.05 -8.82
CA VAL A 101 5.30 0.92 -9.08
C VAL A 101 6.67 0.26 -9.14
N VAL A 102 6.84 -0.87 -8.43
CA VAL A 102 8.07 -1.66 -8.40
C VAL A 102 7.81 -2.98 -9.13
N PRO A 103 7.80 -3.01 -10.47
CA PRO A 103 7.81 -4.27 -11.22
C PRO A 103 9.15 -4.98 -11.08
#